data_AF-A0A2M9EAL3-F1
#
_entry.id   AF-A0A2M9EAL3-F1
#
_cell.length_a   1.000
_cell.length_b   1.000
_cell.length_c   1.000
_cell.angle_alpha   90.00
_cell.angle_beta   90.00
_cell.angle_gamma   90.00
#
_symmetry.space_group_name_H-M   'P 1'
#
loop_
_entity.id
_entity.type
_entity.pdbx_description
1 polymer ?
#
loop_
_entity_poly.entity_id
_entity_poly.type
_entity_poly.pdbx_seq_one_letter_code
_entity_poly.pdbx_strand_id
1 'polypeptide(L)'
;MKNELTMWQSSQDVRAHILDDDGETVRDTFTLAYHEFSSRADLMQLWEYIRRYMEAPDGVEQCHRKVTMCMPVDGRREGLAFGIVRVFAVAANHLFVQMIASPIAALTVAGRWFAMSTSKVPVWPAEVEAACQVDPDDPYRKDWRSNGKYDFYELGWPAICFVVGLAGVVAGLWWLFSVVM
;
A
#
# COMPACT_ATOMS: atom_id res chain seq x y z
N MET A 1 4.39 -6.71 -18.92
CA MET A 1 4.46 -6.01 -20.22
C MET A 1 5.10 -4.64 -20.00
N LYS A 2 5.81 -4.08 -20.98
CA LYS A 2 6.33 -2.70 -20.88
C LYS A 2 5.28 -1.77 -21.47
N ASN A 3 4.87 -0.77 -20.71
CA ASN A 3 3.91 0.24 -21.13
C ASN A 3 4.64 1.58 -21.22
N GLU A 4 4.41 2.33 -22.30
CA GLU A 4 4.86 3.71 -22.40
C GLU A 4 3.78 4.61 -21.76
N LEU A 5 4.18 5.43 -20.81
CA LEU A 5 3.32 6.37 -20.09
C LEU A 5 3.51 7.79 -20.64
N THR A 6 2.63 8.70 -20.24
CA THR A 6 2.82 10.13 -20.50
C THR A 6 4.07 10.64 -19.78
N MET A 7 4.68 11.72 -20.30
CA MET A 7 5.88 12.36 -19.73
C MET A 7 7.17 11.49 -19.73
N TRP A 8 7.51 10.84 -20.84
CA TRP A 8 8.79 10.10 -21.02
C TRP A 8 9.04 9.01 -19.99
N GLN A 9 7.97 8.49 -19.37
CA GLN A 9 8.02 7.42 -18.40
C GLN A 9 7.62 6.11 -19.06
N SER A 10 8.14 5.00 -18.53
CA SER A 10 7.68 3.67 -18.91
C SER A 10 7.43 2.86 -17.67
N SER A 11 6.36 2.08 -17.64
CA SER A 11 6.04 1.17 -16.55
C SER A 11 6.14 -0.28 -17.00
N GLN A 12 6.28 -1.16 -16.01
CA GLN A 12 6.24 -2.60 -16.24
C GLN A 12 5.21 -3.23 -15.31
N ASP A 13 4.45 -4.17 -15.86
CA ASP A 13 3.40 -4.89 -15.16
C ASP A 13 3.50 -6.42 -15.37
N VAL A 14 2.88 -7.18 -14.47
CA VAL A 14 2.55 -8.60 -14.67
C VAL A 14 1.06 -8.66 -14.90
N ARG A 15 0.65 -9.29 -16.00
CA ARG A 15 -0.75 -9.44 -16.39
C ARG A 15 -1.16 -10.89 -16.25
N ALA A 16 -2.35 -11.10 -15.69
CA ALA A 16 -3.01 -12.37 -15.68
C ALA A 16 -4.11 -12.35 -16.75
N HIS A 17 -4.19 -13.44 -17.52
CA HIS A 17 -5.16 -13.61 -18.58
C HIS A 17 -6.15 -14.69 -18.17
N ILE A 18 -7.44 -14.39 -18.27
CA ILE A 18 -8.51 -15.36 -18.11
C ILE A 18 -8.77 -15.94 -19.50
N LEU A 19 -8.53 -17.24 -19.65
CA LEU A 19 -8.68 -17.95 -20.91
C LEU A 19 -10.09 -18.54 -21.03
N ASP A 20 -10.55 -18.74 -22.27
CA ASP A 20 -11.78 -19.48 -22.57
C ASP A 20 -11.53 -20.99 -22.52
N ASP A 21 -12.58 -21.79 -22.70
CA ASP A 21 -12.52 -23.25 -22.60
C ASP A 21 -11.55 -23.89 -23.60
N ASP A 22 -11.18 -23.18 -24.67
CA ASP A 22 -10.19 -23.60 -25.67
C ASP A 22 -8.73 -23.48 -25.17
N GLY A 23 -8.49 -22.77 -24.06
CA GLY A 23 -7.17 -22.54 -23.51
C GLY A 23 -6.29 -21.58 -24.33
N GLU A 24 -6.84 -20.93 -25.35
CA GLU A 24 -6.11 -20.02 -26.26
C GLU A 24 -6.73 -18.63 -26.31
N THR A 25 -8.06 -18.54 -26.28
CA THR A 25 -8.78 -17.27 -26.39
C THR A 25 -8.76 -16.52 -25.06
N VAL A 26 -8.19 -15.31 -25.05
CA VAL A 26 -8.19 -14.44 -23.86
C VAL A 26 -9.56 -13.76 -23.73
N ARG A 27 -10.32 -14.11 -22.68
CA ARG A 27 -11.61 -13.48 -22.35
C ARG A 27 -11.44 -12.16 -21.61
N ASP A 28 -10.50 -12.14 -20.66
CA ASP A 28 -10.24 -10.96 -19.83
C ASP A 28 -8.77 -10.89 -19.42
N THR A 29 -8.32 -9.69 -19.06
CA THR A 29 -6.96 -9.43 -18.60
C THR A 29 -6.98 -8.44 -17.46
N PHE A 30 -6.38 -8.82 -16.33
CA PHE A 30 -6.17 -7.92 -15.21
C PHE A 30 -4.70 -7.82 -14.85
N THR A 31 -4.32 -6.66 -14.30
CA THR A 31 -2.95 -6.44 -13.83
C THR A 31 -2.79 -7.01 -12.42
N LEU A 32 -1.90 -7.98 -12.29
CA LEU A 32 -1.60 -8.66 -11.03
C LEU A 32 -0.58 -7.89 -10.20
N ALA A 33 0.44 -7.35 -10.87
CA ALA A 33 1.48 -6.55 -10.24
C ALA A 33 1.81 -5.35 -11.13
N TYR A 34 1.89 -4.18 -10.51
CA TYR A 34 2.34 -2.95 -11.14
C TYR A 34 3.31 -2.27 -10.20
N HIS A 35 4.43 -1.79 -10.72
CA HIS A 35 5.34 -0.98 -9.92
C HIS A 35 5.87 0.19 -10.73
N GLU A 36 5.58 1.40 -10.22
CA GLU A 36 5.82 2.67 -10.91
C GLU A 36 7.27 3.16 -10.80
N PHE A 37 8.03 2.62 -9.82
CA PHE A 37 9.38 3.11 -9.48
C PHE A 37 10.43 2.03 -9.23
N SER A 38 10.32 0.85 -9.87
CA SER A 38 11.27 -0.24 -9.62
C SER A 38 11.75 -0.93 -10.90
N SER A 39 12.83 -1.69 -10.76
CA SER A 39 13.40 -2.46 -11.86
C SER A 39 12.50 -3.64 -12.23
N ARG A 40 12.70 -4.21 -13.43
CA ARG A 40 12.09 -5.48 -13.83
C ARG A 40 12.33 -6.58 -12.78
N ALA A 41 13.48 -6.57 -12.11
CA ALA A 41 13.83 -7.56 -11.11
C ALA A 41 12.92 -7.49 -9.88
N ASP A 42 12.52 -6.29 -9.45
CA ASP A 42 11.62 -6.11 -8.30
C ASP A 42 10.20 -6.57 -8.64
N LEU A 43 9.74 -6.29 -9.86
CA LEU A 43 8.48 -6.81 -10.37
C LEU A 43 8.47 -8.34 -10.42
N MET A 44 9.57 -8.94 -10.87
CA MET A 44 9.71 -10.41 -10.91
C MET A 44 9.82 -11.01 -9.50
N GLN A 45 10.36 -10.30 -8.52
CA GLN A 45 10.34 -10.74 -7.12
C GLN A 45 8.91 -10.78 -6.56
N LEU A 46 8.09 -9.76 -6.88
CA LEU A 46 6.68 -9.77 -6.50
C LEU A 46 5.91 -10.91 -7.18
N TRP A 47 6.19 -11.17 -8.46
CA TRP A 47 5.63 -12.34 -9.14
C TRP A 47 6.04 -13.65 -8.47
N GLU A 48 7.33 -13.81 -8.16
CA GLU A 48 7.82 -15.02 -7.51
C GLU A 48 7.20 -15.22 -6.11
N TYR A 49 6.95 -14.13 -5.38
CA TYR A 49 6.19 -14.19 -4.12
C TYR A 49 4.77 -14.75 -4.34
N ILE A 50 4.04 -14.26 -5.34
CA ILE A 50 2.68 -14.73 -5.64
C ILE A 50 2.68 -16.18 -6.11
N ARG A 51 3.57 -16.52 -7.05
CA ARG A 51 3.71 -17.88 -7.59
C ARG A 51 4.03 -18.88 -6.48
N ARG A 52 4.97 -18.56 -5.59
CA ARG A 52 5.29 -19.43 -4.45
C ARG A 52 4.10 -19.57 -3.51
N TYR A 53 3.40 -18.48 -3.20
CA TYR A 53 2.20 -18.55 -2.36
C TYR A 53 1.15 -19.52 -2.90
N MET A 54 0.94 -19.54 -4.22
CA MET A 54 -0.09 -20.35 -4.87
C MET A 54 0.35 -21.80 -5.19
N GLU A 55 1.60 -22.01 -5.58
CA GLU A 55 2.05 -23.29 -6.15
C GLU A 55 3.03 -24.06 -5.26
N ALA A 56 3.79 -23.40 -4.41
CA ALA A 56 4.82 -24.07 -3.62
C ALA A 56 4.20 -24.80 -2.42
N PRO A 57 4.58 -26.06 -2.13
CA PRO A 57 4.05 -26.80 -0.98
C PRO A 57 4.25 -26.11 0.37
N ASP A 58 5.33 -25.36 0.53
CA ASP A 58 5.69 -24.56 1.71
C ASP A 58 5.46 -23.05 1.48
N GLY A 59 4.70 -22.69 0.44
CA GLY A 59 4.49 -21.32 -0.01
C GLY A 59 3.84 -20.44 1.05
N VAL A 60 2.72 -20.90 1.60
CA VAL A 60 1.95 -20.18 2.63
C VAL A 60 2.81 -19.90 3.86
N GLU A 61 3.53 -20.91 4.36
CA GLU A 61 4.41 -20.77 5.52
C GLU A 61 5.52 -19.72 5.27
N GLN A 62 6.19 -19.81 4.12
CA GLN A 62 7.26 -18.88 3.80
C GLN A 62 6.75 -17.46 3.62
N CYS A 63 5.61 -17.28 2.94
CA CYS A 63 4.97 -15.97 2.79
C CYS A 63 4.56 -15.42 4.17
N HIS A 64 3.95 -16.23 5.03
CA HIS A 64 3.57 -15.86 6.40
C HIS A 64 4.76 -15.31 7.21
N ARG A 65 5.93 -15.95 7.11
CA ARG A 65 7.17 -15.51 7.77
C ARG A 65 7.74 -14.21 7.19
N LYS A 66 7.54 -13.95 5.90
CA LYS A 66 8.09 -12.78 5.19
C LYS A 66 7.20 -11.55 5.24
N VAL A 67 5.88 -11.72 5.34
CA VAL A 67 4.95 -10.60 5.47
C VAL A 67 5.16 -9.93 6.82
N THR A 68 5.66 -8.71 6.85
CA THR A 68 5.88 -7.94 8.08
C THR A 68 4.71 -7.02 8.43
N MET A 69 3.91 -6.63 7.42
CA MET A 69 2.85 -5.66 7.56
C MET A 69 1.64 -6.04 6.71
N CYS A 70 0.47 -6.09 7.35
CA CYS A 70 -0.83 -6.28 6.70
C CYS A 70 -1.58 -4.94 6.67
N MET A 71 -2.13 -4.57 5.51
CA MET A 71 -2.88 -3.32 5.39
C MET A 71 -4.21 -3.39 6.18
N PRO A 72 -4.54 -2.39 7.02
CA PRO A 72 -5.77 -2.39 7.83
C PRO A 72 -6.97 -1.94 6.99
N VAL A 73 -7.30 -2.72 5.97
CA VAL A 73 -8.40 -2.45 5.03
C VAL A 73 -9.46 -3.56 5.02
N ASP A 74 -9.16 -4.71 5.63
CA ASP A 74 -10.11 -5.80 5.77
C ASP A 74 -11.20 -5.47 6.82
N GLY A 75 -12.44 -5.32 6.35
CA GLY A 75 -13.61 -4.96 7.15
C GLY A 75 -13.58 -3.54 7.73
N ARG A 76 -12.66 -2.68 7.30
CA ARG A 76 -12.50 -1.32 7.85
C ARG A 76 -11.85 -0.34 6.87
N ARG A 77 -11.95 0.94 7.19
CA ARG A 77 -11.12 1.99 6.58
C ARG A 77 -9.77 2.09 7.30
N GLU A 78 -8.74 2.41 6.53
CA GLU A 78 -7.42 2.73 7.05
C GLU A 78 -7.50 3.91 8.04
N GLY A 79 -6.80 3.81 9.17
CA GLY A 79 -6.73 4.88 10.16
C GLY A 79 -5.63 5.90 9.86
N LEU A 80 -5.79 7.13 10.35
CA LEU A 80 -4.80 8.21 10.17
C LEU A 80 -3.38 7.81 10.62
N ALA A 81 -3.26 7.10 11.75
CA ALA A 81 -1.97 6.65 12.25
C ALA A 81 -1.23 5.75 11.24
N PHE A 82 -1.92 4.77 10.65
CA PHE A 82 -1.31 3.94 9.60
C PHE A 82 -0.93 4.78 8.38
N GLY A 83 -1.76 5.75 7.99
CA GLY A 83 -1.43 6.69 6.91
C GLY A 83 -0.14 7.47 7.18
N ILE A 84 0.05 7.97 8.41
CA ILE A 84 1.30 8.62 8.85
C ILE A 84 2.48 7.64 8.71
N VAL A 85 2.38 6.46 9.34
CA VAL A 85 3.46 5.45 9.27
C VAL A 85 3.80 5.13 7.81
N ARG A 86 2.79 4.88 6.97
CA ARG A 86 2.98 4.45 5.58
C ARG A 86 3.65 5.51 4.71
N VAL A 87 3.27 6.78 4.86
CA VAL A 87 3.84 7.88 4.08
C VAL A 87 5.28 8.16 4.50
N PHE A 88 5.55 8.18 5.82
CA PHE A 88 6.89 8.46 6.34
C PHE A 88 7.85 7.27 6.25
N ALA A 89 7.34 6.04 6.07
CA ALA A 89 8.15 4.82 5.94
C ALA A 89 9.19 4.87 4.80
N VAL A 90 8.92 5.64 3.74
CA VAL A 90 9.88 5.83 2.62
C VAL A 90 11.21 6.41 3.11
N ALA A 91 11.18 7.20 4.18
CA ALA A 91 12.35 7.80 4.81
C ALA A 91 12.53 7.31 6.25
N ALA A 92 12.09 6.10 6.60
CA ALA A 92 12.08 5.56 7.97
C ALA A 92 13.43 5.74 8.69
N ASN A 93 14.55 5.50 7.99
CA ASN A 93 15.90 5.58 8.55
C ASN A 93 16.54 6.98 8.47
N HIS A 94 15.81 8.00 8.01
CA HIS A 94 16.32 9.34 7.75
C HIS A 94 15.47 10.41 8.43
N LEU A 95 15.58 10.53 9.75
CA LEU A 95 14.78 11.44 10.59
C LEU A 95 14.81 12.90 10.09
N PHE A 96 15.97 13.40 9.68
CA PHE A 96 16.11 14.75 9.14
C PHE A 96 15.39 14.93 7.80
N VAL A 97 15.43 13.91 6.93
CA VAL A 97 14.72 13.94 5.65
C VAL A 97 13.21 13.95 5.89
N GLN A 98 12.72 13.16 6.85
CA GLN A 98 11.31 13.20 7.25
C GLN A 98 10.88 14.60 7.68
N MET A 99 11.70 15.30 8.47
CA MET A 99 11.39 16.65 8.92
C MET A 99 11.38 17.66 7.76
N ILE A 100 12.39 17.65 6.89
CA ILE A 100 12.48 18.58 5.76
C ILE A 100 11.34 18.34 4.76
N ALA A 101 11.03 17.08 4.45
CA ALA A 101 9.96 16.71 3.54
C ALA A 101 8.57 16.77 4.19
N SER A 102 8.47 17.10 5.49
CA SER A 102 7.23 17.03 6.24
C SER A 102 6.08 17.86 5.69
N PRO A 103 6.25 19.05 5.07
CA PRO A 103 5.12 19.79 4.51
C PRO A 103 4.42 19.02 3.38
N ILE A 104 5.21 18.40 2.49
CA ILE A 104 4.68 17.59 1.39
C ILE A 104 4.06 16.31 1.93
N ALA A 105 4.79 15.61 2.81
CA ALA A 105 4.30 14.37 3.42
C ALA A 105 3.00 14.59 4.21
N ALA A 106 2.85 15.72 4.91
CA ALA A 106 1.64 16.06 5.65
C ALA A 106 0.43 16.25 4.73
N LEU A 107 0.61 16.92 3.59
CA LEU A 107 -0.45 17.02 2.57
C LEU A 107 -0.82 15.65 1.99
N THR A 108 0.17 14.79 1.75
CA THR A 108 -0.07 13.41 1.29
C THR A 108 -0.86 12.60 2.32
N VAL A 109 -0.50 12.67 3.60
CA VAL A 109 -1.23 12.01 4.69
C VAL A 109 -2.67 12.54 4.78
N ALA A 110 -2.86 13.86 4.72
CA ALA A 110 -4.18 14.48 4.78
C ALA A 110 -5.06 14.06 3.59
N GLY A 111 -4.51 14.08 2.38
CA GLY A 111 -5.21 13.62 1.17
C GLY A 111 -5.55 12.14 1.22
N ARG A 112 -4.62 11.29 1.70
CA ARG A 112 -4.86 9.86 1.89
C ARG A 112 -5.97 9.61 2.92
N TRP A 113 -5.90 10.29 4.06
CA TRP A 113 -6.93 10.17 5.10
C TRP A 113 -8.30 10.61 4.58
N PHE A 114 -8.36 11.73 3.85
CA PHE A 114 -9.58 12.17 3.21
C PHE A 114 -10.12 11.11 2.24
N ALA A 115 -9.30 10.63 1.30
CA ALA A 115 -9.69 9.61 0.33
C ALA A 115 -10.22 8.33 1.00
N MET A 116 -9.51 7.84 2.03
CA MET A 116 -9.94 6.65 2.77
C MET A 116 -11.23 6.89 3.56
N SER A 117 -11.42 8.09 4.12
CA SER A 117 -12.63 8.46 4.86
C SER A 117 -13.87 8.51 3.97
N THR A 118 -13.70 8.88 2.69
CA THR A 118 -14.79 8.96 1.72
C THR A 118 -15.02 7.67 0.94
N SER A 119 -14.05 6.77 0.90
CA SER A 119 -14.11 5.54 0.10
C SER A 119 -15.00 4.47 0.74
N LYS A 120 -15.54 3.57 -0.10
CA LYS A 120 -16.25 2.37 0.35
C LYS A 120 -15.26 1.38 0.98
N VAL A 121 -15.71 0.63 1.97
CA VAL A 121 -14.94 -0.50 2.51
C VAL A 121 -14.99 -1.64 1.48
N PRO A 122 -13.86 -2.26 1.12
CA PRO A 122 -13.87 -3.40 0.22
C PRO A 122 -14.58 -4.58 0.87
N VAL A 123 -15.45 -5.24 0.12
CA VAL A 123 -16.18 -6.44 0.53
C VAL A 123 -16.07 -7.44 -0.61
N TRP A 124 -15.76 -8.70 -0.28
CA TRP A 124 -15.73 -9.77 -1.27
C TRP A 124 -17.15 -10.16 -1.67
N PRO A 125 -17.39 -10.57 -2.93
CA PRO A 125 -18.67 -11.16 -3.30
C PRO A 125 -18.98 -12.39 -2.44
N ALA A 126 -20.25 -12.64 -2.16
CA ALA A 126 -20.69 -13.71 -1.25
C ALA A 126 -20.24 -15.10 -1.72
N GLU A 127 -20.16 -15.31 -3.04
CA GLU A 127 -19.65 -16.52 -3.66
C GLU A 127 -18.16 -16.75 -3.36
N VAL A 128 -17.35 -15.69 -3.32
CA VAL A 128 -15.91 -15.76 -2.98
C VAL A 128 -15.76 -16.04 -1.49
N GLU A 129 -16.53 -15.34 -0.64
CA GLU A 129 -16.51 -15.61 0.80
C GLU A 129 -16.90 -17.06 1.09
N ALA A 130 -17.95 -17.58 0.46
CA ALA A 130 -18.38 -18.96 0.63
C ALA A 130 -17.35 -19.98 0.12
N ALA A 131 -16.65 -19.70 -0.98
CA ALA A 131 -15.62 -20.58 -1.52
C ALA A 131 -14.28 -20.51 -0.73
N CYS A 132 -13.99 -19.38 -0.09
CA CYS A 132 -12.74 -19.11 0.61
C CYS A 132 -12.93 -19.04 2.14
N GLN A 133 -13.57 -20.07 2.72
CA GLN A 133 -13.68 -20.18 4.18
C GLN A 133 -12.30 -20.45 4.80
N VAL A 134 -11.89 -19.57 5.71
CA VAL A 134 -10.62 -19.70 6.43
C VAL A 134 -10.82 -20.68 7.59
N ASP A 135 -9.95 -21.68 7.67
CA ASP A 135 -9.93 -22.61 8.81
C ASP A 135 -9.67 -21.83 10.12
N PRO A 136 -10.54 -21.94 11.15
CA PRO A 136 -10.32 -21.30 12.43
C PRO A 136 -8.97 -21.63 13.08
N ASP A 137 -8.44 -22.82 12.81
CA ASP A 137 -7.19 -23.34 13.37
C ASP A 137 -6.00 -23.19 12.41
N ASP A 138 -6.13 -22.41 11.32
CA ASP A 138 -5.03 -22.15 10.38
C ASP A 138 -3.82 -21.49 11.09
N PRO A 139 -2.67 -22.19 11.19
CA PRO A 139 -1.48 -21.67 11.87
C PRO A 139 -0.82 -20.50 11.16
N TYR A 140 -1.18 -20.24 9.90
CA TYR A 140 -0.65 -19.16 9.06
C TYR A 140 -1.61 -18.00 8.87
N ARG A 141 -2.74 -18.00 9.60
CA ARG A 141 -3.69 -16.90 9.59
C ARG A 141 -3.03 -15.59 10.01
N LYS A 142 -3.05 -14.61 9.11
CA LYS A 142 -2.47 -13.28 9.34
C LYS A 142 -3.36 -12.19 8.79
N ASP A 143 -3.65 -11.20 9.60
CA ASP A 143 -4.43 -10.02 9.20
C ASP A 143 -3.80 -8.75 9.78
N TRP A 144 -4.49 -7.61 9.66
CA TRP A 144 -3.99 -6.35 10.20
C TRP A 144 -3.88 -6.32 11.72
N ARG A 145 -4.55 -7.23 12.45
CA ARG A 145 -4.44 -7.36 13.91
C ARG A 145 -3.16 -8.09 14.31
N SER A 146 -2.56 -8.85 13.39
CA SER A 146 -1.25 -9.48 13.56
C SER A 146 -0.09 -8.48 13.46
N ASN A 147 -0.35 -7.22 13.07
CA ASN A 147 0.68 -6.19 13.01
C ASN A 147 1.22 -5.87 14.42
N GLY A 148 2.52 -5.62 14.51
CA GLY A 148 3.14 -5.13 15.73
C GLY A 148 2.61 -3.76 16.16
N LYS A 149 2.89 -3.40 17.42
CA LYS A 149 2.67 -2.02 17.89
C LYS A 149 3.79 -1.14 17.36
N TYR A 150 3.42 0.04 16.89
CA TYR A 150 4.41 1.02 16.47
C TYR A 150 5.20 1.55 17.65
N ASP A 151 6.51 1.64 17.47
CA ASP A 151 7.38 2.34 18.41
C ASP A 151 7.38 3.87 18.18
N PHE A 152 8.24 4.56 18.93
CA PHE A 152 8.37 6.02 18.80
C PHE A 152 8.91 6.43 17.43
N TYR A 153 9.83 5.70 16.81
CA TYR A 153 10.41 6.06 15.53
C TYR A 153 9.50 5.70 14.35
N GLU A 154 8.66 4.69 14.51
CA GLU A 154 7.68 4.27 13.51
C GLU A 154 6.44 5.17 13.46
N LEU A 155 5.97 5.68 14.60
CA LEU A 155 4.79 6.55 14.64
C LEU A 155 5.01 7.88 15.37
N GLY A 156 5.65 7.87 16.54
CA GLY A 156 5.79 9.07 17.38
C GLY A 156 6.50 10.23 16.67
N TRP A 157 7.69 9.98 16.14
CA TRP A 157 8.47 10.95 15.38
C TRP A 157 7.78 11.36 14.07
N PRO A 158 7.30 10.43 13.21
CA PRO A 158 6.49 10.77 12.05
C PRO A 158 5.26 11.62 12.37
N ALA A 159 4.60 11.39 13.50
CA ALA A 159 3.46 12.20 13.93
C ALA A 159 3.89 13.65 14.29
N ILE A 160 5.05 13.82 14.93
CA ILE A 160 5.63 15.16 15.16
C ILE A 160 5.91 15.84 13.81
N CYS A 161 6.59 15.16 12.90
CA CYS A 161 6.84 15.68 11.55
C CYS A 161 5.54 16.05 10.84
N PHE A 162 4.51 15.20 10.91
CA PHE A 162 3.20 15.47 10.33
C PHE A 162 2.59 16.77 10.85
N VAL A 163 2.57 16.98 12.17
CA VAL A 163 2.01 18.20 12.79
C VAL A 163 2.84 19.43 12.41
N VAL A 164 4.16 19.35 12.48
CA VAL A 164 5.06 20.46 12.11
C VAL A 164 4.91 20.82 10.63
N GLY A 165 4.89 19.82 9.75
CA GLY A 165 4.70 20.00 8.32
C GLY A 165 3.37 20.66 8.00
N LEU A 166 2.27 20.19 8.62
CA LEU A 166 0.95 20.77 8.45
C LEU A 166 0.88 22.22 8.95
N ALA A 167 1.46 22.50 10.13
CA ALA A 167 1.54 23.86 10.66
C ALA A 167 2.33 24.78 9.73
N GLY A 168 3.43 24.30 9.16
CA GLY A 168 4.21 25.04 8.16
C GLY A 168 3.40 25.37 6.89
N VAL A 169 2.61 24.41 6.39
CA VAL A 169 1.70 24.65 5.25
C VAL A 169 0.65 25.71 5.59
N VAL A 170 -0.01 25.59 6.74
CA VAL A 170 -1.05 26.54 7.17
C VAL A 170 -0.47 27.95 7.35
N ALA A 171 0.69 28.07 8.00
CA ALA A 171 1.37 29.35 8.18
C ALA A 171 1.79 29.97 6.84
N GLY A 172 2.31 29.15 5.91
CA GLY A 172 2.66 29.60 4.56
C GLY A 172 1.44 30.10 3.77
N LEU A 173 0.32 29.38 3.82
CA LEU A 173 -0.94 29.80 3.19
C LEU A 173 -1.46 31.09 3.83
N TRP A 174 -1.48 31.17 5.15
CA TRP A 174 -1.92 32.37 5.86
C TRP A 174 -1.07 33.60 5.51
N TRP A 175 0.26 33.43 5.48
CA TRP A 175 1.17 34.49 5.06
C TRP A 175 0.88 34.94 3.62
N LEU A 176 0.72 34.00 2.69
CA LEU A 176 0.34 34.32 1.30
C LEU A 176 -0.98 35.10 1.23
N PHE A 177 -2.01 34.69 1.98
CA PHE A 177 -3.28 35.42 2.04
C PHE A 177 -3.12 36.84 2.59
N SER A 178 -2.28 37.03 3.62
CA SER A 178 -2.04 38.35 4.24
C SER A 178 -1.24 39.33 3.38
N VAL A 179 -0.51 38.82 2.38
CA VAL A 179 0.29 39.64 1.46
C VAL A 179 -0.48 39.95 0.17
N VAL A 180 -1.43 39.09 -0.22
CA VAL A 180 -2.20 39.20 -1.47
C VAL A 180 -3.53 39.96 -1.28
N MET A 181 -4.11 39.95 -0.09
CA MET A 181 -5.32 40.73 0.27
C MET A 181 -4.98 41.93 1.14
#